data_AF-A0A2V7S8T4-F1
#
_entry.id   AF-A0A2V7S8T4-F1
#
_cell.length_a   1.000
_cell.length_b   1.000
_cell.length_c   1.000
_cell.angle_alpha   90.00
_cell.angle_beta   90.00
_cell.angle_gamma   90.00
#
_symmetry.space_group_name_H-M   'P 1'
#
loop_
_entity.id
_entity.type
_entity.pdbx_description
1 polymer ?
#
loop_
_entity_poly.entity_id
_entity_poly.type
_entity_poly.pdbx_seq_one_letter_code
_entity_poly.pdbx_strand_id
1 'polypeptide(L)'
;MSEADMKKTLIVSAVVLAVGALFFYMTTAHATQECEVCMRFNEHSNCAKAVGRTVDQATEGAHTTACGPLASGMNEQIACQRTPPVRVQCRIR
;
A
#
# COMPACT_ATOMS: atom_id res chain seq x y z
N MET A 1 -44.45 -16.72 1.54
CA MET A 1 -43.44 -15.65 1.35
C MET A 1 -43.02 -15.72 -0.12
N SER A 2 -43.48 -14.79 -0.96
CA SER A 2 -43.46 -14.89 -2.43
C SER A 2 -42.07 -15.07 -3.04
N GLU A 3 -41.96 -15.92 -4.07
CA GLU A 3 -40.76 -16.13 -4.89
C GLU A 3 -40.21 -14.83 -5.52
N ALA A 4 -41.06 -13.81 -5.65
CA ALA A 4 -40.68 -12.49 -6.15
C ALA A 4 -39.76 -11.72 -5.19
N ASP A 5 -39.96 -11.84 -3.87
CA ASP A 5 -39.15 -11.14 -2.85
C ASP A 5 -37.72 -11.70 -2.76
N MET A 6 -37.57 -13.02 -2.86
CA MET A 6 -36.25 -13.66 -2.82
C MET A 6 -35.41 -13.31 -4.04
N LYS A 7 -36.01 -13.26 -5.24
CA LYS A 7 -35.32 -12.87 -6.47
C LYS A 7 -34.92 -11.39 -6.44
N LYS A 8 -35.78 -10.52 -5.92
CA LYS A 8 -35.48 -9.09 -5.78
C LYS A 8 -34.37 -8.86 -4.75
N THR A 9 -34.40 -9.59 -3.64
CA THR A 9 -33.34 -9.58 -2.62
C THR A 9 -32.01 -10.10 -3.15
N LEU A 10 -32.03 -11.18 -3.95
CA LEU A 10 -30.82 -11.73 -4.60
C LEU A 10 -30.25 -10.78 -5.67
N ILE A 11 -31.10 -10.12 -6.45
CA ILE A 11 -30.66 -9.14 -7.44
C ILE A 11 -30.03 -7.93 -6.71
N VAL A 12 -30.68 -7.42 -5.66
CA VAL A 12 -30.15 -6.30 -4.88
C VAL A 12 -28.82 -6.68 -4.21
N SER A 13 -28.70 -7.86 -3.61
CA SER A 13 -27.44 -8.29 -2.99
C SER A 13 -26.32 -8.48 -4.01
N ALA A 14 -26.62 -9.05 -5.19
CA ALA A 14 -25.66 -9.19 -6.28
C ALA A 14 -25.17 -7.82 -6.79
N VAL A 15 -26.08 -6.84 -6.94
CA VAL A 15 -25.72 -5.47 -7.34
C VAL A 15 -24.83 -4.81 -6.29
N VAL A 16 -25.18 -4.93 -5.00
CA VAL A 16 -24.36 -4.35 -3.91
C VAL A 16 -22.96 -4.98 -3.88
N LEU A 17 -22.84 -6.29 -4.03
CA LEU A 17 -21.55 -6.98 -4.08
C LEU A 17 -20.73 -6.58 -5.32
N ALA A 18 -21.36 -6.47 -6.49
CA ALA A 18 -20.71 -6.04 -7.71
C ALA A 18 -20.18 -4.60 -7.59
N VAL A 19 -20.98 -3.69 -7.03
CA VAL A 19 -20.56 -2.30 -6.78
C VAL A 19 -19.42 -2.25 -5.76
N GLY A 20 -19.52 -2.99 -4.65
CA GLY A 20 -18.45 -3.07 -3.65
C GLY A 20 -17.12 -3.56 -4.23
N ALA A 21 -17.15 -4.62 -5.05
CA ALA A 21 -15.98 -5.14 -5.74
C ALA A 21 -15.39 -4.13 -6.74
N LEU A 22 -16.24 -3.41 -7.48
CA LEU A 22 -15.82 -2.37 -8.43
C LEU A 22 -15.11 -1.21 -7.70
N PHE A 23 -15.66 -0.73 -6.58
CA PHE A 23 -15.02 0.31 -5.78
C PHE A 23 -13.65 -0.11 -5.23
N PHE A 24 -13.53 -1.38 -4.81
CA PHE A 24 -12.27 -1.94 -4.33
C PHE A 24 -11.23 -2.06 -5.46
N TYR A 25 -11.67 -2.49 -6.64
CA TYR A 25 -10.84 -2.59 -7.83
C TYR A 25 -10.34 -1.22 -8.29
N MET A 26 -11.24 -0.24 -8.42
CA MET A 26 -10.87 1.13 -8.79
C MET A 26 -9.88 1.72 -7.79
N THR A 27 -10.07 1.51 -6.49
CA THR A 27 -9.16 2.01 -5.44
C THR A 27 -7.74 1.45 -5.58
N THR A 28 -7.61 0.15 -5.89
CA THR A 28 -6.33 -0.56 -5.97
C THR A 28 -5.63 -0.39 -7.31
N ALA A 29 -6.37 -0.26 -8.41
CA ALA A 29 -5.83 -0.06 -9.77
C ALA A 29 -5.06 1.26 -9.94
N HIS A 30 -5.26 2.24 -9.04
CA HIS A 30 -4.53 3.50 -9.12
C HIS A 30 -3.06 3.41 -8.68
N ALA A 31 -2.64 2.33 -8.01
CA ALA A 31 -1.26 2.14 -7.59
C ALA A 31 -0.38 1.64 -8.76
N THR A 32 -0.02 2.55 -9.66
CA THR A 32 0.72 2.29 -10.90
C THR A 32 2.23 2.40 -10.74
N GLN A 33 2.72 2.97 -9.65
CA GLN A 33 4.14 3.17 -9.41
C GLN A 33 4.59 2.23 -8.30
N GLU A 34 5.62 1.43 -8.54
CA GLU A 34 6.28 0.60 -7.54
C GLU A 34 7.69 1.14 -7.29
N CYS A 35 7.99 1.47 -6.03
CA CYS A 35 9.32 1.91 -5.62
C CYS A 35 9.90 0.96 -4.58
N GLU A 36 11.17 0.62 -4.77
CA GLU A 36 12.01 -0.09 -3.83
C GLU A 36 12.99 0.89 -3.18
N VAL A 37 12.94 0.95 -1.86
CA VAL A 37 13.80 1.84 -1.06
C VAL A 37 14.61 0.99 -0.10
N CYS A 38 15.93 1.13 -0.17
CA CYS A 38 16.85 0.52 0.77
C CYS A 38 17.32 1.55 1.78
N MET A 39 17.15 1.20 3.05
CA MET A 39 17.58 1.98 4.19
C MET A 39 18.73 1.29 4.90
N ARG A 40 19.66 2.10 5.40
CA ARG A 40 20.70 1.66 6.33
C ARG A 40 20.62 2.53 7.56
N PHE A 41 20.47 1.90 8.71
CA PHE A 41 20.33 2.57 9.98
C PHE A 41 21.04 1.74 11.06
N ASN A 42 21.96 2.37 11.79
CA ASN A 42 22.90 1.70 12.68
C ASN A 42 23.69 0.59 11.95
N GLU A 43 23.76 -0.62 12.52
CA GLU A 43 24.42 -1.78 11.92
C GLU A 43 23.49 -2.60 11.01
N HIS A 44 22.23 -2.17 10.87
CA HIS A 44 21.22 -2.88 10.12
C HIS A 44 20.90 -2.17 8.79
N SER A 45 20.49 -2.96 7.81
CA SER A 45 19.99 -2.46 6.54
C SER A 45 18.79 -3.27 6.10
N ASN A 46 17.80 -2.61 5.53
CA ASN A 46 16.58 -3.24 5.08
C ASN A 46 16.07 -2.56 3.81
N CYS A 47 15.59 -3.35 2.87
CA CYS A 47 14.96 -2.86 1.65
C CYS A 47 13.48 -3.21 1.68
N ALA A 48 12.63 -2.24 1.36
CA ALA A 48 11.20 -2.45 1.27
C ALA A 48 10.66 -1.91 -0.05
N LYS A 49 9.57 -2.52 -0.51
CA LYS A 49 8.85 -2.14 -1.72
C LYS A 49 7.48 -1.64 -1.33
N ALA A 50 7.05 -0.54 -1.95
CA ALA A 50 5.68 -0.06 -1.83
C ALA A 50 5.16 0.40 -3.18
N VAL A 51 3.83 0.36 -3.30
CA VAL A 51 3.10 0.79 -4.49
C VAL A 51 2.32 2.05 -4.17
N GLY A 52 2.30 3.00 -5.09
CA GLY A 52 1.67 4.31 -4.94
C GLY A 52 1.10 4.81 -6.26
N ARG A 53 0.27 5.85 -6.20
CA ARG A 53 -0.25 6.50 -7.42
C ARG A 53 0.82 7.35 -8.10
N THR A 54 1.80 7.81 -7.34
CA THR A 54 2.96 8.59 -7.79
C THR A 54 4.25 7.98 -7.26
N VAL A 55 5.37 8.34 -7.89
CA VAL A 55 6.72 7.95 -7.45
C VAL A 55 6.98 8.40 -6.02
N ASP A 56 6.58 9.61 -5.65
CA ASP A 56 6.75 10.13 -4.28
C ASP A 56 5.97 9.31 -3.26
N GLN A 57 4.70 9.00 -3.52
CA GLN A 57 3.89 8.17 -2.63
C GLN A 57 4.46 6.77 -2.45
N ALA A 58 4.90 6.15 -3.56
CA ALA A 58 5.51 4.83 -3.53
C ALA A 58 6.86 4.85 -2.79
N THR A 59 7.67 5.88 -3.00
CA THR A 59 8.97 6.04 -2.34
C THR A 59 8.78 6.27 -0.84
N GLU A 60 7.86 7.15 -0.44
CA GLU A 60 7.61 7.45 0.96
C GLU A 60 7.03 6.24 1.70
N GLY A 61 6.06 5.53 1.10
CA GLY A 61 5.54 4.29 1.67
C GLY A 61 6.62 3.20 1.80
N ALA A 62 7.51 3.07 0.80
CA ALA A 62 8.61 2.12 0.85
C ALA A 62 9.64 2.52 1.91
N HIS A 63 9.91 3.81 2.06
CA HIS A 63 10.80 4.37 3.06
C HIS A 63 10.30 4.12 4.49
N THR A 64 9.02 4.41 4.77
CA THR A 64 8.38 4.12 6.06
C THR A 64 8.41 2.62 6.37
N THR A 65 8.11 1.79 5.38
CA THR A 65 8.15 0.33 5.54
C THR A 65 9.57 -0.18 5.79
N ALA A 66 10.57 0.36 5.10
CA ALA A 66 11.97 -0.03 5.25
C ALA A 66 12.50 0.26 6.66
N CYS A 67 12.08 1.37 7.27
CA CYS A 67 12.47 1.76 8.63
C CYS A 67 11.75 1.02 9.74
N GLY A 68 10.61 0.38 9.47
CA GLY A 68 9.86 -0.41 10.45
C GLY A 68 10.72 -1.44 11.20
N PRO A 69 11.38 -2.38 10.51
CA PRO A 69 12.22 -3.39 11.15
C PRO A 69 13.63 -2.89 11.55
N LEU A 70 14.03 -1.69 11.11
CA LEU A 70 15.33 -1.11 11.45
C LEU A 70 15.32 -0.35 12.78
N ALA A 71 14.13 0.02 13.26
CA ALA A 71 13.95 0.80 14.47
C ALA A 71 13.41 -0.08 15.61
N SER A 72 14.08 -0.04 16.76
CA SER A 72 13.68 -0.75 17.98
C SER A 72 12.73 0.08 18.86
N GLY A 73 12.36 1.29 18.41
CA GLY A 73 11.46 2.19 19.12
C GLY A 73 11.13 3.43 18.31
N MET A 74 10.24 4.26 18.86
CA MET A 74 9.69 5.41 18.15
C MET A 74 10.75 6.46 17.78
N ASN A 75 11.74 6.70 18.66
CA ASN A 75 12.84 7.63 18.38
C ASN A 75 13.71 7.16 17.20
N GLU A 76 14.05 5.88 17.16
CA GLU A 76 14.82 5.29 16.07
C GLU A 76 14.03 5.29 14.77
N GLN A 77 12.71 5.10 14.84
CA GLN A 77 11.85 5.16 13.67
C GLN A 77 11.86 6.56 13.05
N ILE A 78 11.74 7.60 13.88
CA ILE A 78 11.85 9.00 13.42
C ILE A 78 13.25 9.30 12.88
N ALA A 79 14.30 8.81 13.53
CA ALA A 79 15.68 9.02 13.07
C ALA A 79 15.93 8.35 11.71
N CYS A 80 15.47 7.10 11.53
CA CYS A 80 15.54 6.40 10.26
C CYS A 80 14.72 7.14 9.18
N GLN A 81 13.50 7.61 9.50
CA GLN A 81 12.67 8.41 8.58
C GLN A 81 13.28 9.78 8.20
N ARG A 82 14.27 10.27 8.95
CA ARG A 82 15.01 11.51 8.62
C ARG A 82 16.31 11.24 7.89
N THR A 83 16.70 9.98 7.76
CA THR A 83 17.94 9.57 7.10
C THR A 83 17.68 9.43 5.60
N PRO A 84 18.56 9.92 4.71
CA PRO A 84 18.39 9.68 3.29
C PRO A 84 18.60 8.20 2.94
N PRO A 85 17.77 7.63 2.04
CA PRO A 85 17.92 6.24 1.59
C PRO A 85 19.22 6.03 0.82
N VAL A 86 19.83 4.85 1.00
CA VAL A 86 21.06 4.49 0.27
C VAL A 86 20.79 4.16 -1.20
N ARG A 87 19.54 3.77 -1.50
CA ARG A 87 19.09 3.45 -2.86
C ARG A 87 17.58 3.62 -2.96
N VAL A 88 17.16 4.26 -4.05
CA VAL A 88 15.76 4.35 -4.46
C VAL A 88 15.68 3.87 -5.90
N GLN A 89 14.82 2.89 -6.17
CA GLN A 89 14.56 2.40 -7.52
C GLN A 89 13.05 2.34 -7.75
N CYS A 90 12.59 3.13 -8.70
CA CYS A 90 11.17 3.19 -9.03
C CYS A 90 10.93 2.67 -10.44
N ARG A 91 9.83 1.94 -10.61
CA ARG A 91 9.37 1.45 -11.89
C ARG A 91 7.84 1.54 -11.98
N ILE A 92 7.37 1.58 -13.21
CA ILE A 92 5.94 1.48 -13.53
C ILE A 92 5.54 0.01 -13.37
N ARG A 93 4.40 -0.22 -12.71
CA ARG A 93 3.83 -1.56 -12.44
C ARG A 93 2.67 -1.86 -13.38
#